data_AF-A0A5J5JCZ0-F1
#
_entry.id   AF-A0A5J5JCZ0-F1
#
_cell.length_a   1.000
_cell.length_b   1.000
_cell.length_c   1.000
_cell.angle_alpha   90.00
_cell.angle_beta   90.00
_cell.angle_gamma   90.00
#
_symmetry.space_group_name_H-M   'P 1'
#
loop_
_entity.id
_entity.type
_entity.pdbx_description
1 polymer ?
#
loop_
_entity_poly.entity_id
_entity_poly.type
_entity_poly.pdbx_seq_one_letter_code
_entity_poly.pdbx_strand_id
1 'polypeptide(L)'
;MDDKAVDAGQSAIPPEGAVLEIEGVAVTSFTAVVQRLRTDYPAVTATRIETILLREWDAFTAGRPLVVPTAVEAGVREILDQL
;
A
#
# COMPACT_ATOMS: atom_id res chain seq x y z
N MET A 1 32.11 28.75 8.94
CA MET A 1 30.81 28.33 9.51
C MET A 1 29.96 28.02 8.31
N ASP A 2 30.15 26.79 7.81
CA ASP A 2 29.53 26.31 6.59
C ASP A 2 28.17 25.75 6.97
N ASP A 3 27.14 26.51 6.60
CA ASP A 3 25.75 26.16 6.80
C ASP A 3 25.47 24.90 5.99
N LYS A 4 25.14 23.82 6.70
CA LYS A 4 25.00 22.50 6.12
C LYS A 4 23.78 22.53 5.22
N ALA A 5 24.00 22.40 3.91
CA ALA A 5 22.95 22.18 2.92
C ALA A 5 22.04 21.06 3.42
N VAL A 6 20.83 21.44 3.81
CA VAL A 6 19.72 20.51 4.00
C VAL A 6 19.43 19.94 2.63
N ASP A 7 20.01 18.77 2.38
CA ASP A 7 19.55 17.85 1.35
C ASP A 7 18.07 17.59 1.67
N ALA A 8 17.20 18.33 0.98
CA ALA A 8 15.78 18.09 0.95
C ALA A 8 15.62 16.74 0.25
N GLY A 9 15.71 15.67 1.06
CA GLY A 9 15.55 14.30 0.63
C GLY A 9 14.34 14.26 -0.28
N GLN A 10 14.63 14.11 -1.57
CA GLN A 10 13.66 14.21 -2.62
C GLN A 10 12.55 13.22 -2.28
N SER A 11 11.36 13.72 -1.96
CA SER A 11 10.19 12.88 -1.75
C SER A 11 9.86 12.28 -3.11
N ALA A 12 10.57 11.20 -3.44
CA ALA A 12 10.41 10.45 -4.66
C ALA A 12 9.10 9.71 -4.50
N ILE A 13 8.02 10.35 -4.95
CA ILE A 13 6.77 9.64 -5.20
C ILE A 13 7.16 8.47 -6.11
N PRO A 14 7.05 7.23 -5.63
CA PRO A 14 7.42 6.08 -6.42
C PRO A 14 6.61 6.10 -7.72
N PRO A 15 7.21 5.77 -8.87
CA PRO A 15 6.45 5.69 -10.11
C PRO A 15 5.29 4.72 -9.94
N GLU A 16 4.17 5.00 -10.61
CA GLU A 16 2.96 4.20 -10.50
C GLU A 16 3.27 2.72 -10.82
N GLY A 17 3.04 1.85 -9.84
CA GLY A 17 3.34 0.42 -9.96
C GLY A 17 4.75 -0.02 -9.60
N ALA A 18 5.57 0.87 -9.02
CA ALA A 18 6.79 0.50 -8.33
C ALA A 18 6.52 -0.52 -7.22
N VAL A 19 7.43 -1.47 -7.06
CA VAL A 19 7.47 -2.35 -5.91
C VAL A 19 8.27 -1.65 -4.81
N LEU A 20 7.69 -1.56 -3.63
CA LEU A 20 8.28 -1.01 -2.41
C LEU A 20 8.44 -2.12 -1.38
N GLU A 21 9.29 -1.92 -0.39
CA GLU A 21 9.39 -2.81 0.77
C GLU A 21 8.83 -2.11 2.01
N ILE A 22 7.88 -2.75 2.70
CA ILE A 22 7.33 -2.27 3.98
C ILE A 22 7.46 -3.43 4.97
N GLU A 23 8.23 -3.22 6.04
CA GLU A 23 8.46 -4.24 7.08
C GLU A 23 8.95 -5.60 6.51
N GLY A 24 9.84 -5.57 5.52
CA GLY A 24 10.36 -6.77 4.86
C GLY A 24 9.40 -7.43 3.86
N VAL A 25 8.23 -6.82 3.60
CA VAL A 25 7.24 -7.29 2.64
C VAL A 25 7.30 -6.43 1.37
N ALA A 26 7.55 -7.06 0.23
CA ALA A 26 7.46 -6.41 -1.07
C ALA A 26 5.99 -6.13 -1.43
N VAL A 27 5.64 -4.86 -1.62
CA VAL A 27 4.28 -4.38 -1.89
C VAL A 27 4.24 -3.51 -3.15
N THR A 28 3.08 -3.46 -3.81
CA THR A 28 2.80 -2.63 -5.01
C THR A 28 1.39 -2.09 -4.89
N SER A 29 1.06 -1.02 -5.61
CA SER A 29 -0.31 -0.52 -5.63
C SER A 29 -1.28 -1.56 -6.23
N PHE A 30 -2.50 -1.59 -5.68
CA PHE A 30 -3.59 -2.44 -6.17
C PHE A 30 -3.87 -2.16 -7.65
N THR A 31 -3.95 -0.88 -8.04
CA THR A 31 -4.17 -0.44 -9.43
C THR A 31 -3.13 -1.01 -10.39
N ALA A 32 -1.85 -0.98 -10.02
CA ALA A 32 -0.79 -1.50 -10.88
C ALA A 32 -0.86 -3.02 -11.04
N VAL A 33 -1.26 -3.75 -10.00
CA VAL A 33 -1.52 -5.19 -10.09
C VAL A 33 -2.68 -5.45 -11.06
N VAL A 34 -3.80 -4.73 -10.90
CA VAL A 34 -4.97 -4.87 -11.79
C VAL A 34 -4.60 -4.55 -13.24
N GLN A 35 -3.84 -3.48 -13.50
CA GLN A 35 -3.41 -3.10 -14.86
C GLN A 35 -2.52 -4.18 -15.51
N ARG A 36 -1.53 -4.70 -14.78
CA ARG A 36 -0.68 -5.80 -15.26
C ARG A 36 -1.51 -7.05 -15.57
N LEU A 37 -2.37 -7.47 -14.64
CA LEU A 37 -3.21 -8.64 -14.83
C LEU A 37 -4.21 -8.47 -15.98
N ARG A 38 -4.74 -7.26 -16.22
CA ARG A 38 -5.59 -7.00 -17.39
C ARG A 38 -4.84 -7.11 -18.71
N THR A 39 -3.55 -6.77 -18.72
CA THR A 39 -2.69 -6.91 -19.90
C THR A 39 -2.39 -8.38 -20.16
N ASP A 40 -2.06 -9.13 -19.11
CA ASP A 40 -1.70 -10.55 -19.20
C ASP A 40 -2.91 -11.46 -19.46
N TYR A 41 -4.10 -11.06 -18.98
CA TYR A 41 -5.35 -11.83 -19.08
C TYR A 41 -6.48 -11.02 -19.72
N PRO A 42 -6.40 -10.68 -21.02
CA PRO A 42 -7.33 -9.76 -21.68
C PRO A 42 -8.77 -10.27 -21.76
N ALA A 43 -9.00 -11.58 -21.62
CA ALA A 43 -10.33 -12.19 -21.59
C ALA A 43 -11.03 -12.10 -20.22
N VAL A 44 -10.30 -11.73 -19.16
CA VAL A 44 -10.84 -11.63 -17.80
C VAL A 44 -11.25 -10.18 -17.52
N THR A 45 -12.46 -9.98 -17.01
CA THR A 45 -12.93 -8.63 -16.68
C THR A 45 -12.17 -8.04 -15.50
N ALA A 46 -12.01 -6.71 -15.48
CA ALA A 46 -11.35 -6.00 -14.38
C ALA A 46 -12.01 -6.33 -13.03
N THR A 47 -13.35 -6.31 -12.97
CA THR A 47 -14.13 -6.67 -11.78
C THR A 47 -13.80 -8.07 -11.28
N ARG A 48 -13.59 -9.04 -12.18
CA ARG A 48 -13.23 -10.41 -11.79
C ARG A 48 -11.82 -10.49 -11.23
N ILE A 49 -10.86 -9.77 -11.82
CA ILE A 49 -9.49 -9.65 -11.31
C ILE A 49 -9.49 -9.05 -9.90
N GLU A 50 -10.18 -7.93 -9.71
CA GLU A 50 -10.28 -7.24 -8.42
C GLU A 50 -10.91 -8.14 -7.34
N THR A 51 -11.97 -8.87 -7.70
CA THR A 51 -12.64 -9.82 -6.80
C THR A 51 -11.68 -10.92 -6.33
N ILE A 52 -10.89 -11.49 -7.25
CA ILE A 52 -9.90 -12.51 -6.91
C ILE A 52 -8.82 -11.90 -6.03
N LEU A 53 -8.28 -10.75 -6.41
CA LEU A 53 -7.19 -10.09 -5.70
C LEU A 53 -7.55 -9.75 -4.25
N LEU A 54 -8.77 -9.24 -4.01
CA LEU A 54 -9.26 -8.96 -2.65
C LEU A 54 -9.45 -10.22 -1.81
N ARG A 55 -9.94 -11.31 -2.42
CA ARG A 55 -10.08 -12.60 -1.73
C ARG A 55 -8.72 -13.18 -1.34
N GLU A 56 -7.75 -13.13 -2.25
CA GLU A 56 -6.39 -13.61 -1.97
C GLU A 56 -5.68 -12.73 -0.94
N TRP A 57 -5.90 -11.41 -0.98
CA TRP A 57 -5.42 -10.48 0.06
C TRP A 57 -5.95 -10.86 1.44
N ASP A 58 -7.25 -11.10 1.57
CA ASP A 58 -7.88 -11.44 2.86
C ASP A 58 -7.34 -12.77 3.39
N ALA A 59 -7.17 -13.77 2.52
CA ALA A 59 -6.56 -15.06 2.86
C ALA A 59 -5.08 -14.96 3.26
N PHE A 60 -4.30 -14.13 2.57
CA PHE A 60 -2.88 -13.95 2.82
C PHE A 60 -2.61 -13.17 4.11
N THR A 61 -3.40 -12.13 4.36
CA THR A 61 -3.18 -11.21 5.49
C THR A 61 -3.95 -11.59 6.75
N ALA A 62 -4.91 -12.52 6.66
CA ALA A 62 -5.87 -12.80 7.73
C ALA A 62 -6.54 -11.52 8.27
N GLY A 63 -6.75 -10.52 7.40
CA GLY A 63 -7.31 -9.22 7.72
C GLY A 63 -6.39 -8.28 8.51
N ARG A 64 -5.11 -8.62 8.72
CA ARG A 64 -4.16 -7.74 9.41
C ARG A 64 -3.57 -6.71 8.42
N PRO A 65 -3.82 -5.40 8.62
CA PRO A 65 -3.27 -4.38 7.74
C PRO A 65 -1.75 -4.26 7.94
N LEU A 66 -1.00 -4.19 6.83
CA LEU A 66 0.44 -3.88 6.85
C LEU A 66 0.73 -2.39 7.04
N VAL A 67 -0.19 -1.54 6.58
CA VAL A 67 -0.11 -0.08 6.75
C VAL A 67 -1.45 0.43 7.25
N VAL A 68 -1.40 1.38 8.19
CA VAL A 68 -2.58 2.02 8.79
C VAL A 68 -2.41 3.53 8.68
N PRO A 69 -3.43 4.29 8.24
CA PRO A 69 -3.35 5.74 8.25
C PRO A 69 -3.13 6.27 9.68
N THR A 70 -2.22 7.23 9.85
CA THR A 70 -1.91 7.81 11.17
C THR A 70 -3.13 8.44 11.86
N ALA A 71 -4.12 8.90 11.09
CA ALA A 71 -5.40 9.37 11.63
C ALA A 71 -6.21 8.26 12.32
N VAL A 72 -6.15 7.02 11.81
CA VAL A 72 -6.80 5.87 12.44
C VAL A 72 -6.09 5.53 13.75
N GLU A 73 -4.75 5.57 13.77
CA GLU A 73 -3.98 5.39 15.00
C GLU A 73 -4.34 6.45 16.06
N ALA A 74 -4.44 7.72 15.65
CA ALA A 74 -4.84 8.81 16.54
C ALA A 74 -6.24 8.58 17.13
N GLY A 75 -7.22 8.18 16.33
CA GLY A 75 -8.56 7.84 16.81
C GLY A 75 -8.57 6.63 17.76
N VAL A 76 -7.75 5.61 17.50
CA VAL A 76 -7.60 4.47 18.43
C VAL A 76 -7.02 4.93 19.77
N ARG A 77 -6.01 5.82 19.75
CA ARG A 77 -5.41 6.37 20.98
C ARG A 77 -6.44 7.11 21.83
N GLU A 78 -7.28 7.96 21.23
CA GLU A 78 -8.34 8.68 21.94
C GLU A 78 -9.34 7.74 22.63
N ILE A 79 -9.67 6.60 22.02
CA ILE A 79 -10.55 5.59 22.62
C ILE A 79 -9.85 4.91 23.80
N LEU A 80 -8.59 4.51 23.64
CA LEU A 80 -7.84 3.82 24.69
C LEU A 80 -7.61 4.70 25.93
N ASP A 81 -7.38 6.00 25.75
CA ASP A 81 -7.20 6.95 26.86
C ASP A 81 -8.50 7.19 27.67
N GLN A 82 -9.66 6.76 27.14
CA GLN A 82 -10.97 6.83 27.80
C GLN A 82 -11.38 5.52 28.50
N LEU A 83 -10.57 4.46 28.39
CA LEU A 83 -10.78 3.18 29.07
C LEU A 83 -10.15 3.16 30.47
#